data_AF-A0A936ZWN1-F1
#
_entry.id   AF-A0A936ZWN1-F1
#
_cell.length_a   1.000
_cell.length_b   1.000
_cell.length_c   1.000
_cell.angle_alpha   90.00
_cell.angle_beta   90.00
_cell.angle_gamma   90.00
#
_symmetry.space_group_name_H-M   'P 1'
#
loop_
_entity.id
_entity.type
_entity.pdbx_description
1 polymer ?
#
loop_
_entity_poly.entity_id
_entity_poly.type
_entity_poly.pdbx_seq_one_letter_code
_entity_poly.pdbx_strand_id
1 'polypeptide(L)'
;MNATCPDTLANKLAEAALTVLVRSCRQEVAAANRYELEAACAAMRAKSRAVMGQLLDDARAAPWLAEAAFHAAALDLAQAGIASLRKR
;
A
#
# COMPACT_ATOMS: atom_id res chain seq x y z
N MET A 1 9.40 -21.93 -14.06
CA MET A 1 8.41 -21.62 -13.01
C MET A 1 9.02 -20.58 -12.07
N ASN A 2 9.00 -19.29 -12.47
CA ASN A 2 9.63 -18.17 -11.73
C ASN A 2 8.64 -17.01 -11.61
N ALA A 3 7.58 -17.20 -10.83
CA ALA A 3 6.59 -16.18 -10.48
C ALA A 3 6.71 -15.77 -8.99
N THR A 4 7.92 -15.84 -8.41
CA THR A 4 8.09 -15.83 -6.95
C THR A 4 8.62 -14.52 -6.37
N CYS A 5 9.24 -13.64 -7.16
CA CYS A 5 9.78 -12.37 -6.64
C CYS A 5 8.79 -11.19 -6.66
N PRO A 6 8.13 -10.86 -7.80
CA PRO A 6 7.26 -9.68 -7.87
C PRO A 6 5.97 -9.85 -7.07
N ASP A 7 5.36 -11.04 -7.09
CA ASP A 7 4.16 -11.33 -6.30
C ASP A 7 4.44 -11.31 -4.79
N THR A 8 5.61 -11.79 -4.37
CA THR A 8 6.03 -11.73 -2.96
C THR A 8 6.26 -10.29 -2.51
N LEU A 9 6.90 -9.45 -3.34
CA LEU A 9 7.09 -8.04 -3.05
C LEU A 9 5.73 -7.32 -2.94
N ALA A 10 4.82 -7.59 -3.87
CA ALA A 10 3.48 -7.02 -3.87
C ALA A 10 2.69 -7.39 -2.61
N ASN A 11 2.76 -8.66 -2.19
CA ASN A 11 2.13 -9.10 -0.94
C ASN A 11 2.72 -8.42 0.28
N LYS A 12 4.06 -8.37 0.39
CA LYS A 12 4.73 -7.68 1.51
C LYS A 12 4.38 -6.19 1.56
N LEU A 13 4.31 -5.54 0.40
CA LEU A 13 3.92 -4.14 0.32
C LEU A 13 2.46 -3.94 0.76
N ALA A 14 1.56 -4.82 0.35
CA ALA A 14 0.17 -4.79 0.77
C ALA A 14 0.02 -4.98 2.29
N GLU A 15 0.74 -5.94 2.89
CA GLU A 15 0.75 -6.16 4.34
C GLU A 15 1.28 -4.93 5.10
N ALA A 16 2.36 -4.31 4.61
CA ALA A 16 2.93 -3.10 5.19
C ALA A 16 1.92 -1.93 5.10
N ALA A 17 1.30 -1.74 3.93
CA ALA A 17 0.33 -0.67 3.72
C ALA A 17 -0.94 -0.86 4.58
N LEU A 18 -1.44 -2.09 4.71
CA LEU A 18 -2.56 -2.41 5.61
C LEU A 18 -2.20 -2.17 7.08
N THR A 19 -0.98 -2.53 7.49
CA THR A 19 -0.49 -2.29 8.84
C THR A 19 -0.46 -0.78 9.15
N VAL A 20 0.05 0.03 8.21
CA VAL A 20 0.01 1.49 8.33
C VAL A 20 -1.44 1.97 8.42
N LEU A 21 -2.32 1.55 7.52
CA LEU A 21 -3.71 1.98 7.48
C LEU A 21 -4.44 1.68 8.80
N VAL A 22 -4.32 0.46 9.32
CA VAL A 22 -4.97 0.05 10.58
C VAL A 22 -4.39 0.79 11.79
N ARG A 23 -3.07 1.04 11.81
CA ARG A 23 -2.44 1.78 12.91
C ARG A 23 -2.76 3.27 12.88
N SER A 24 -2.78 3.88 11.69
CA SER A 24 -3.04 5.30 11.52
C SER A 24 -4.51 5.66 11.66
N CYS A 25 -5.42 4.77 11.25
CA CYS A 25 -6.87 5.03 11.20
C CYS A 25 -7.67 4.00 12.00
N ARG A 26 -7.20 3.63 13.20
CA ARG A 26 -7.81 2.57 14.02
C ARG A 26 -9.30 2.80 14.32
N GLN A 27 -9.69 4.04 14.55
CA GLN A 27 -11.09 4.40 14.84
C GLN A 27 -11.96 4.36 13.58
N GLU A 28 -11.47 4.93 12.46
CA GLU A 28 -12.19 4.91 11.19
C GLU A 28 -12.38 3.47 10.69
N VAL A 29 -11.37 2.61 10.81
CA VAL A 29 -11.45 1.19 10.43
C VAL A 29 -12.42 0.41 11.33
N ALA A 30 -12.46 0.70 12.63
CA ALA A 30 -13.38 0.05 13.56
C ALA A 30 -14.85 0.46 13.33
N ALA A 31 -15.09 1.68 12.85
CA ALA A 31 -16.42 2.20 12.53
C ALA A 31 -16.86 1.93 11.09
N ALA A 32 -15.94 1.57 10.19
CA ALA A 32 -16.20 1.34 8.78
C ALA A 32 -17.01 0.05 8.55
N ASN A 33 -18.01 0.12 7.69
CA ASN A 33 -18.71 -1.06 7.21
C ASN A 33 -17.90 -1.79 6.12
N ARG A 34 -18.24 -3.05 5.82
CA ARG A 34 -17.52 -3.89 4.84
C ARG A 34 -17.39 -3.22 3.47
N TYR A 35 -18.42 -2.50 3.02
CA TYR A 35 -18.37 -1.75 1.76
C TYR A 35 -17.29 -0.66 1.76
N GLU A 36 -17.09 0.03 2.88
CA GLU A 36 -16.09 1.09 3.01
C GLU A 36 -14.67 0.53 3.07
N LEU A 37 -14.50 -0.62 3.73
CA LEU A 37 -13.23 -1.35 3.75
C LEU A 37 -12.88 -1.90 2.35
N GLU A 38 -13.87 -2.41 1.62
CA GLU A 38 -13.71 -2.84 0.23
C GLU A 38 -13.35 -1.65 -0.69
N ALA A 39 -13.98 -0.49 -0.50
CA ALA A 39 -13.66 0.73 -1.23
C ALA A 39 -12.24 1.23 -0.94
N ALA A 40 -11.80 1.21 0.33
CA ALA A 40 -10.44 1.54 0.72
C ALA A 40 -9.42 0.58 0.07
N CYS A 41 -9.70 -0.72 0.11
CA CYS A 41 -8.88 -1.72 -0.59
C CYS A 41 -8.85 -1.50 -2.10
N ALA A 42 -9.97 -1.10 -2.71
CA ALA A 42 -10.05 -0.80 -4.14
C ALA A 42 -9.22 0.44 -4.50
N ALA A 43 -9.26 1.49 -3.67
CA ALA A 43 -8.43 2.68 -3.82
C ALA A 43 -6.92 2.36 -3.74
N MET A 44 -6.53 1.51 -2.78
CA MET A 44 -5.16 1.01 -2.67
C MET A 44 -4.74 0.21 -3.91
N ARG A 45 -5.61 -0.69 -4.41
CA ARG A 45 -5.33 -1.47 -5.64
C ARG A 45 -5.25 -0.61 -6.89
N ALA A 46 -6.04 0.46 -6.99
CA ALA A 46 -5.96 1.38 -8.13
C ALA A 46 -4.60 2.06 -8.21
N LYS A 47 -3.96 2.32 -7.06
CA LYS A 47 -2.66 2.98 -6.96
C LYS A 47 -1.47 2.01 -6.98
N SER A 48 -1.69 0.71 -6.74
CA SER A 48 -0.63 -0.29 -6.59
C SER A 48 0.29 -0.43 -7.80
N ARG A 49 -0.26 -0.39 -9.02
CA ARG A 49 0.56 -0.51 -10.23
C ARG A 49 1.56 0.63 -10.36
N ALA A 50 1.13 1.87 -10.10
CA ALA A 50 1.98 3.04 -10.20
C ALA A 50 3.07 3.04 -9.11
N VAL A 51 2.68 2.77 -7.87
CA VAL A 51 3.61 2.69 -6.73
C VAL A 51 4.64 1.58 -6.91
N MET A 52 4.22 0.41 -7.40
CA MET A 52 5.14 -0.70 -7.63
C MET A 52 6.12 -0.42 -8.77
N GLY A 53 5.66 0.25 -9.83
CA GLY A 53 6.54 0.71 -10.90
C GLY A 53 7.61 1.66 -10.37
N GLN A 54 7.19 2.69 -9.62
CA GLN A 54 8.11 3.66 -9.03
C GLN A 54 9.10 3.00 -8.07
N LEU A 55 8.64 2.08 -7.21
CA LEU A 55 9.51 1.35 -6.29
C LEU A 55 10.60 0.55 -7.03
N LEU A 56 10.24 -0.11 -8.13
CA LEU A 56 11.20 -0.88 -8.93
C LEU A 56 12.19 0.03 -9.67
N ASP A 57 11.75 1.19 -10.16
CA ASP A 57 12.62 2.16 -10.79
C ASP A 57 13.58 2.81 -9.78
N ASP A 58 13.08 3.17 -8.59
CA ASP A 58 13.89 3.70 -7.48
C ASP A 58 14.93 2.67 -7.00
N ALA A 59 14.53 1.40 -6.87
CA ALA A 59 15.44 0.32 -6.50
C ALA A 59 16.53 0.07 -7.56
N ARG A 60 16.26 0.34 -8.85
CA ARG A 60 17.27 0.28 -9.91
C ARG A 60 18.20 1.49 -9.88
N ALA A 61 17.66 2.69 -9.68
CA ALA A 61 18.41 3.94 -9.71
C ALA A 61 19.28 4.14 -8.46
N ALA A 62 18.76 3.75 -7.29
CA ALA A 62 19.41 3.90 -6.00
C ALA A 62 19.16 2.66 -5.12
N PRO A 63 19.86 1.54 -5.34
CA PRO A 63 19.67 0.31 -4.56
C PRO A 63 19.86 0.49 -3.05
N TRP A 64 20.70 1.43 -2.62
CA TRP A 64 20.91 1.75 -1.21
C TRP A 64 19.69 2.40 -0.52
N LEU A 65 18.72 2.88 -1.29
CA LEU A 65 17.46 3.44 -0.78
C LEU A 65 16.28 2.45 -0.84
N ALA A 66 16.50 1.20 -1.27
CA ALA A 66 15.41 0.26 -1.52
C ALA A 66 14.47 0.06 -0.31
N GLU A 67 15.01 0.01 0.91
CA GLU A 67 14.20 -0.13 2.14
C GLU A 67 13.38 1.13 2.43
N ALA A 68 13.98 2.31 2.29
CA ALA A 68 13.27 3.58 2.46
C ALA A 68 12.18 3.77 1.38
N ALA A 69 12.49 3.42 0.13
CA ALA A 69 11.55 3.44 -0.98
C ALA A 69 10.39 2.47 -0.75
N PHE A 70 10.65 1.28 -0.19
CA PHE A 70 9.60 0.31 0.16
C PHE A 70 8.65 0.88 1.22
N HIS A 71 9.17 1.50 2.27
CA HIS A 71 8.33 2.13 3.29
C HIS A 71 7.56 3.33 2.76
N ALA A 72 8.17 4.16 1.90
CA ALA A 72 7.48 5.26 1.23
C ALA A 72 6.33 4.76 0.35
N ALA A 73 6.56 3.70 -0.43
CA ALA A 73 5.55 3.04 -1.25
C ALA A 73 4.39 2.48 -0.40
N ALA A 74 4.69 1.86 0.75
CA ALA A 74 3.67 1.35 1.67
C ALA A 74 2.82 2.49 2.26
N LEU A 75 3.46 3.61 2.62
CA LEU A 75 2.77 4.81 3.11
C LEU A 75 1.85 5.41 2.03
N ASP A 76 2.32 5.53 0.79
CA ASP A 76 1.54 6.12 -0.31
C ASP A 76 0.29 5.29 -0.65
N LEU A 77 0.42 3.96 -0.58
CA LEU A 77 -0.74 3.06 -0.66
C LEU A 77 -1.70 3.23 0.50
N ALA A 78 -1.19 3.25 1.74
CA ALA A 78 -2.01 3.44 2.92
C ALA A 78 -2.77 4.77 2.86
N GLN A 79 -2.13 5.85 2.39
CA GLN A 79 -2.75 7.16 2.23
C GLN A 79 -3.94 7.13 1.25
N ALA A 80 -3.87 6.36 0.16
CA ALA A 80 -5.00 6.19 -0.75
C ALA A 80 -6.20 5.51 -0.07
N GLY A 81 -5.95 4.48 0.75
CA GLY A 81 -6.99 3.84 1.55
C GLY A 81 -7.56 4.76 2.64
N ILE A 82 -6.69 5.48 3.35
CA ILE A 82 -7.07 6.46 4.38
C ILE A 82 -7.93 7.58 3.77
N ALA A 83 -7.55 8.11 2.60
CA ALA A 83 -8.33 9.14 1.92
C ALA A 83 -9.72 8.65 1.50
N SER A 84 -9.87 7.35 1.21
CA SER A 84 -11.18 6.74 0.95
C SER A 84 -12.03 6.64 2.22
N LEU A 85 -11.42 6.34 3.38
CA LEU A 85 -12.14 6.21 4.66
C LEU A 85 -12.48 7.57 5.28
N ARG A 86 -11.63 8.59 5.09
CA ARG A 86 -11.79 9.95 5.63
C ARG A 86 -12.70 10.87 4.82
N LYS A 87 -13.19 10.45 3.65
CA LYS A 87 -14.16 11.22 2.86
C LYS A 87 -15.58 11.25 3.49
N ARG A 88 -15.70 10.94 4.78
CA ARG A 88 -16.93 11.02 5.57
C ARG A 88 -16.90 12.24 6.49
#